data_AF-A0A8S1NZK5-F1
#
_entry.id   AF-A0A8S1NZK5-F1
#
_cell.length_a   1.000
_cell.length_b   1.000
_cell.length_c   1.000
_cell.angle_alpha   90.00
_cell.angle_beta   90.00
_cell.angle_gamma   90.00
#
_symmetry.space_group_name_H-M   'P 1'
#
loop_
_entity.id
_entity.type
_entity.pdbx_description
1 polymer ?
#
loop_
_entity_poly.entity_id
_entity_poly.type
_entity_poly.pdbx_seq_one_letter_code
_entity_poly.pdbx_strand_id
1 'polypeptide(L)'
;MHLLNHVWPNIFETSPHVINAVMEAIEGMRVSLGPGNILLYALQGLYHPARRVRLIYWRIYNMIYVGSSDACVAFYPTFPNDQYNSYEKYELNLTL
;
A
#
# COMPACT_ATOMS: atom_id res chain seq x y z
N MET A 1 -6.87 12.74 -5.71
CA MET A 1 -7.54 11.67 -4.96
C MET A 1 -8.78 11.13 -5.66
N HIS A 2 -9.76 11.95 -6.09
CA HIS A 2 -10.99 11.45 -6.74
C HIS A 2 -10.76 10.47 -7.91
N LEU A 3 -9.80 10.75 -8.79
CA LEU A 3 -9.49 9.86 -9.93
C LEU A 3 -8.91 8.51 -9.50
N LEU A 4 -8.20 8.44 -8.37
CA LEU A 4 -7.69 7.17 -7.83
C LEU A 4 -8.85 6.21 -7.54
N ASN A 5 -9.97 6.71 -7.05
CA ASN A 5 -11.15 5.91 -6.73
C ASN A 5 -11.76 5.25 -7.96
N HIS A 6 -11.58 5.85 -9.15
CA HIS A 6 -12.02 5.28 -10.42
C HIS A 6 -10.98 4.34 -11.04
N VAL A 7 -9.69 4.56 -10.78
CA VAL A 7 -8.61 3.68 -11.26
C VAL A 7 -8.52 2.40 -10.42
N TRP A 8 -8.68 2.49 -9.10
CA TRP A 8 -8.47 1.40 -8.15
C TRP A 8 -9.30 0.13 -8.40
N PRO A 9 -10.59 0.20 -8.81
CA PRO A 9 -11.37 -1.00 -9.14
C PRO A 9 -10.75 -1.86 -10.26
N ASN A 10 -9.93 -1.26 -11.13
CA ASN A 10 -9.35 -1.92 -12.31
C ASN A 10 -8.06 -2.70 -12.01
N ILE A 11 -7.58 -2.72 -10.76
CA ILE A 11 -6.35 -3.47 -10.39
C ILE A 11 -6.47 -4.98 -10.59
N PHE A 12 -7.70 -5.49 -10.76
CA PHE A 12 -8.00 -6.90 -11.02
C PHE A 12 -8.06 -7.27 -12.49
N GLU A 13 -7.77 -6.32 -13.39
CA GLU A 13 -7.76 -6.60 -14.82
C GLU A 13 -6.71 -7.65 -15.21
N THR A 14 -7.03 -8.39 -16.27
CA THR A 14 -6.22 -9.47 -16.81
C THR A 14 -5.54 -9.10 -18.11
N SER A 15 -6.08 -8.12 -18.84
CA SER A 15 -5.49 -7.65 -20.09
C SER A 15 -4.09 -7.04 -19.83
N PRO A 16 -3.02 -7.55 -20.46
CA PRO A 16 -1.64 -7.11 -20.18
C PRO A 16 -1.43 -5.61 -20.38
N HIS A 17 -2.01 -5.04 -21.44
CA HIS A 17 -1.87 -3.62 -21.73
C HIS A 17 -2.61 -2.75 -20.72
N VAL A 18 -3.81 -3.16 -20.33
CA VAL A 18 -4.64 -2.40 -19.38
C VAL A 18 -4.06 -2.45 -17.99
N ILE A 19 -3.64 -3.64 -17.51
CA ILE A 19 -3.09 -3.75 -16.16
C ILE A 19 -1.78 -2.97 -16.02
N ASN A 20 -0.94 -2.93 -17.06
CA ASN A 20 0.28 -2.11 -17.04
C ASN A 20 -0.06 -0.61 -16.97
N ALA A 21 -1.02 -0.14 -17.77
CA ALA A 21 -1.48 1.24 -17.70
C ALA A 21 -2.08 1.61 -16.32
N VAL A 22 -2.83 0.70 -15.70
CA VAL A 22 -3.37 0.89 -14.34
C VAL A 22 -2.23 1.00 -13.32
N MET A 23 -1.22 0.12 -13.39
CA MET A 23 -0.08 0.17 -12.48
C MET A 23 0.76 1.45 -12.66
N GLU A 24 0.98 1.89 -13.90
CA GLU A 24 1.66 3.16 -14.21
C GLU A 24 0.88 4.37 -13.70
N ALA A 25 -0.45 4.36 -13.82
CA ALA A 25 -1.30 5.42 -13.27
C ALA A 25 -1.21 5.47 -11.73
N ILE A 26 -1.17 4.30 -11.06
CA ILE A 26 -1.00 4.23 -9.61
C ILE A 26 0.39 4.73 -9.20
N GLU A 27 1.45 4.43 -9.96
CA GLU A 27 2.80 4.96 -9.71
C GLU A 27 2.87 6.48 -9.87
N GLY A 28 2.27 7.03 -10.93
CA GLY A 28 2.16 8.48 -11.10
C GLY A 28 1.35 9.14 -9.97
N MET A 29 0.31 8.47 -9.49
CA MET A 29 -0.48 8.93 -8.34
C MET A 29 0.28 8.82 -7.02
N ARG A 30 1.18 7.84 -6.87
CA ARG A 30 2.07 7.73 -5.70
C ARG A 30 2.99 8.94 -5.58
N VAL A 31 3.57 9.40 -6.68
CA VAL A 31 4.46 10.58 -6.68
C VAL A 31 3.66 11.87 -6.45
N SER A 32 2.47 12.01 -7.03
CA SER A 32 1.68 13.25 -6.95
C SER A 32 0.84 13.39 -5.68
N LEU A 33 0.27 12.30 -5.15
CA LEU A 33 -0.55 12.30 -3.92
C LEU A 33 0.26 11.92 -2.68
N GLY A 34 1.48 11.43 -2.86
CA GLY A 34 2.32 10.88 -1.80
C GLY A 34 2.10 9.37 -1.56
N PRO A 35 3.16 8.65 -1.15
CA PRO A 35 3.12 7.19 -0.97
C PRO A 35 2.18 6.75 0.15
N GLY A 36 1.99 7.56 1.19
CA GLY A 36 1.10 7.25 2.31
C GLY A 36 -0.35 7.02 1.89
N ASN A 37 -0.88 7.85 0.98
CA ASN A 37 -2.24 7.69 0.47
C ASN A 37 -2.42 6.36 -0.28
N ILE A 38 -1.46 5.98 -1.12
CA ILE A 38 -1.53 4.70 -1.86
C ILE A 38 -1.32 3.52 -0.91
N LEU A 39 -0.45 3.65 0.09
CA LEU A 39 -0.23 2.62 1.12
C LEU A 39 -1.53 2.31 1.87
N LEU A 40 -2.29 3.34 2.28
CA LEU A 40 -3.58 3.15 2.95
C LEU A 40 -4.59 2.37 2.10
N TYR A 41 -4.62 2.59 0.78
CA TYR A 41 -5.43 1.79 -0.14
C TYR A 41 -4.92 0.35 -0.26
N ALA A 42 -3.60 0.13 -0.23
CA ALA A 42 -2.99 -1.19 -0.34
C ALA A 42 -3.17 -2.06 0.92
N LEU A 43 -3.16 -1.46 2.12
CA LEU A 43 -3.20 -2.21 3.39
C LEU A 43 -4.40 -3.18 3.49
N GLN A 44 -5.58 -2.82 2.98
CA GLN A 44 -6.79 -3.64 3.07
C GLN A 44 -6.67 -5.01 2.37
N GLY A 45 -5.82 -5.12 1.34
CA GLY A 45 -5.72 -6.32 0.52
C GLY A 45 -4.48 -7.17 0.76
N LEU A 46 -3.50 -6.68 1.54
CA LEU A 46 -2.24 -7.39 1.78
C LEU A 46 -2.42 -8.73 2.47
N TYR A 47 -3.28 -8.77 3.49
CA TYR A 47 -3.57 -9.97 4.28
C TYR A 47 -4.95 -10.59 3.97
N HIS A 48 -5.56 -10.21 2.85
CA HIS A 48 -6.86 -10.73 2.43
C HIS A 48 -6.83 -12.27 2.27
N PRO A 49 -7.85 -13.05 2.67
CA PRO A 49 -7.81 -14.53 2.64
C PRO A 49 -7.67 -15.13 1.23
N ALA A 50 -8.22 -14.47 0.20
CA ALA A 50 -8.09 -14.92 -1.19
C ALA A 50 -6.69 -14.64 -1.77
N ARG A 51 -6.02 -15.69 -2.25
CA ARG A 51 -4.69 -15.60 -2.89
C ARG A 51 -4.66 -14.62 -4.06
N ARG A 52 -5.69 -14.63 -4.92
CA ARG A 52 -5.78 -13.75 -6.09
C ARG A 52 -5.74 -12.27 -5.71
N VAL A 53 -6.37 -11.91 -4.59
CA VAL A 53 -6.36 -10.54 -4.07
C VAL A 53 -4.97 -10.17 -3.57
N ARG A 54 -4.39 -11.01 -2.69
CA ARG A 54 -3.06 -10.76 -2.13
C ARG A 54 -2.00 -10.53 -3.21
N LEU A 55 -1.98 -11.35 -4.27
CA LEU A 55 -0.97 -11.24 -5.32
C LEU A 55 -0.89 -9.84 -5.93
N ILE A 56 -2.03 -9.21 -6.19
CA ILE A 56 -2.09 -7.88 -6.80
C ILE A 56 -1.71 -6.81 -5.78
N TYR A 57 -2.25 -6.92 -4.57
CA TYR A 57 -1.97 -5.95 -3.50
C TYR A 57 -0.51 -5.96 -3.07
N TRP A 58 0.13 -7.13 -2.97
CA TRP A 58 1.56 -7.25 -2.73
C TRP A 58 2.39 -6.67 -3.87
N ARG A 59 1.94 -6.81 -5.13
CA ARG A 59 2.61 -6.16 -6.27
C ARG A 59 2.59 -4.64 -6.14
N ILE A 60 1.45 -4.04 -5.78
CA ILE A 60 1.32 -2.60 -5.55
C ILE A 60 2.18 -2.16 -4.35
N TYR A 61 2.16 -2.92 -3.24
CA TYR A 61 3.00 -2.61 -2.08
C TYR A 61 4.49 -2.62 -2.41
N ASN A 62 4.95 -3.62 -3.17
CA ASN A 62 6.36 -3.69 -3.60
C ASN A 62 6.77 -2.46 -4.42
N MET A 63 5.88 -1.98 -5.30
CA MET A 63 6.11 -0.76 -6.08
C MET A 63 6.29 0.46 -5.17
N ILE A 64 5.40 0.63 -4.18
CA ILE A 64 5.50 1.73 -3.19
C ILE A 64 6.80 1.63 -2.39
N TYR A 65 7.12 0.43 -1.92
CA TYR A 65 8.29 0.16 -1.09
C TYR A 65 9.60 0.49 -1.83
N VAL A 66 9.72 0.09 -3.09
CA VAL A 66 10.90 0.42 -3.92
C VAL A 66 10.97 1.93 -4.20
N GLY A 67 9.84 2.59 -4.44
CA GLY A 67 9.82 4.00 -4.82
C GLY A 67 10.04 4.99 -3.67
N SER A 68 9.54 4.72 -2.47
CA SER A 68 9.62 5.63 -1.32
C SER A 68 9.42 4.93 0.02
N SER A 69 10.30 3.97 0.35
CA SER A 69 10.27 3.23 1.63
C SER A 69 10.34 4.12 2.86
N ASP A 70 11.24 5.10 2.87
CA ASP A 70 11.47 6.00 4.01
C ASP A 70 10.21 6.81 4.34
N ALA A 71 9.58 7.38 3.32
CA ALA A 71 8.33 8.13 3.47
C ALA A 71 7.17 7.26 3.99
N CYS A 72 7.23 5.93 3.86
CA CYS A 72 6.17 5.04 4.36
C CYS A 72 6.23 4.84 5.89
N VAL A 73 7.36 5.12 6.54
CA VAL A 73 7.56 4.89 7.98
C VAL A 73 6.46 5.56 8.82
N ALA A 74 6.11 6.79 8.45
CA ALA A 74 5.09 7.60 9.12
C ALA A 74 3.64 7.10 8.90
N PHE A 75 3.40 6.23 7.92
CA PHE A 75 2.05 5.79 7.54
C PHE A 75 1.76 4.33 7.86
N TYR A 76 2.75 3.56 8.30
CA TYR A 76 2.52 2.18 8.72
C TYR A 76 1.58 2.15 9.94
N PRO A 77 0.56 1.27 9.94
CA PRO A 77 -0.33 1.14 11.07
C PRO A 77 0.43 0.62 12.29
N THR A 78 -0.04 1.05 13.46
CA THR A 78 0.40 0.48 14.73
C THR A 78 -0.30 -0.85 14.98
N PHE A 79 0.43 -1.82 15.49
CA PHE A 79 -0.11 -3.11 15.88
C PHE A 79 0.19 -3.34 17.37
N PRO A 80 -0.80 -3.82 18.16
CA PRO A 80 -0.56 -4.19 19.54
C PRO A 80 0.34 -5.43 19.60
N ASN A 81 1.15 -5.52 20.66
CA ASN A 81 1.96 -6.70 20.91
C ASN A 81 1.08 -7.93 21.17
N ASP A 82 1.59 -9.11 20.84
CA ASP A 82 0.98 -10.38 21.20
C ASP A 82 1.80 -11.11 22.28
N GLN A 83 1.41 -12.33 22.65
CA GLN A 83 2.11 -13.12 23.68
C GLN A 83 3.56 -13.45 23.30
N TYR A 84 3.87 -13.51 22.01
CA TYR A 84 5.13 -14.02 21.46
C TYR A 84 6.03 -12.94 20.88
N ASN A 85 5.46 -11.81 20.44
CA ASN A 85 6.12 -10.80 19.62
C ASN A 85 5.75 -9.38 20.06
N SER A 86 6.76 -8.51 20.02
CA SER A 86 6.59 -7.07 20.17
C SER A 86 6.50 -6.41 18.79
N TYR A 87 5.37 -5.75 18.49
CA TYR A 87 5.09 -5.08 17.23
C TYR A 87 5.02 -3.54 17.34
N GLU A 88 4.88 -3.02 18.56
CA GLU A 88 4.78 -1.58 18.81
C GLU A 88 6.14 -0.86 18.62
N LYS A 89 6.09 0.37 18.09
CA LYS A 89 7.27 1.21 17.81
C LYS A 89 7.39 2.29 18.89
N TYR A 90 7.95 1.91 20.04
CA TYR A 90 7.99 2.76 21.24
C TYR A 90 8.67 4.12 21.03
N GLU A 91 9.68 4.17 20.15
CA GLU A 91 10.45 5.38 19.85
C GLU A 91 9.59 6.48 19.23
N LEU A 92 8.53 6.11 18.51
CA LEU A 92 7.62 7.07 17.86
C LEU A 92 6.61 7.69 18.84
N ASN A 93 6.46 7.14 20.04
CA ASN A 93 5.52 7.60 21.06
C ASN A 93 6.17 8.49 22.14
N LEU A 94 7.48 8.77 22.02
CA LEU A 94 8.19 9.64 22.96
C LEU A 94 7.65 11.07 22.87
N THR A 95 7.19 11.59 24.01
CA THR A 95 6.78 12.99 24.18
C THR A 95 7.72 13.65 25.20
N LEU A 96 8.16 14.89 24.91
CA LEU A 96 9.06 15.66 25.77
C LEU A 96 8.31 16.35 26.90
#